data_AF-A0A942FQS3-F1
#
_entry.id   AF-A0A942FQS3-F1
#
_cell.length_a   1.000
_cell.length_b   1.000
_cell.length_c   1.000
_cell.angle_alpha   90.00
_cell.angle_beta   90.00
_cell.angle_gamma   90.00
#
_symmetry.space_group_name_H-M   'P 1'
#
loop_
_entity.id
_entity.type
_entity.pdbx_description
1 polymer ?
#
loop_
_entity_poly.entity_id
_entity_poly.type
_entity_poly.pdbx_seq_one_letter_code
_entity_poly.pdbx_strand_id
1 'polypeptide(L)' 'MWEDPIVTEVRRVRLELEAESGNSFANIYVQALKVQNEVSDRLVTDPPRLRQEHETSVEFEEA' A
#
# COMPACT_ATOMS: atom_id res chain seq x y z
N MET A 1 27.45 -8.93 -18.91
CA MET A 1 26.15 -9.14 -18.23
C MET A 1 25.61 -7.74 -17.98
N TRP A 2 24.47 -7.38 -18.57
CA TRP A 2 23.95 -6.01 -18.45
C TRP A 2 23.34 -5.88 -17.05
N GLU A 3 23.92 -5.03 -16.22
CA GLU A 3 23.35 -4.69 -14.92
C GLU A 3 22.30 -3.61 -15.15
N ASP A 4 21.03 -3.99 -15.04
CA ASP A 4 19.91 -3.06 -15.10
C ASP A 4 19.92 -2.22 -13.80
N PRO A 5 20.03 -0.88 -13.89
CA PRO A 5 20.05 0.00 -12.72
C PRO A 5 18.83 -0.18 -11.81
N ILE A 6 17.66 -0.48 -12.38
CA ILE A 6 16.43 -0.71 -11.62
C ILE A 6 16.55 -2.01 -10.82
N VAL A 7 17.07 -3.07 -11.43
CA VAL A 7 17.26 -4.36 -10.76
C VAL A 7 18.27 -4.24 -9.62
N THR A 8 19.34 -3.47 -9.81
CA THR A 8 20.34 -3.20 -8.77
C THR A 8 19.72 -2.47 -7.59
N GLU A 9 18.92 -1.44 -7.85
CA GLU A 9 18.30 -0.65 -6.80
C GLU A 9 17.23 -1.44 -6.04
N VAL A 10 16.39 -2.20 -6.75
CA VAL A 10 15.40 -3.10 -6.13
C VAL A 10 16.11 -4.14 -5.24
N ARG A 11 17.25 -4.66 -5.69
CA ARG A 11 18.03 -5.62 -4.90
C ARG A 11 18.64 -4.99 -3.65
N ARG A 12 19.13 -3.75 -3.74
CA ARG A 12 19.64 -2.98 -2.59
C ARG A 12 18.55 -2.80 -1.54
N VAL A 13 17.39 -2.28 -1.95
CA VAL A 13 16.25 -2.04 -1.05
C VAL A 13 15.75 -3.33 -0.42
N ARG A 14 15.67 -4.42 -1.20
CA ARG A 14 15.29 -5.74 -0.66
C ARG A 14 16.23 -6.20 0.45
N LEU A 15 17.54 -6.09 0.25
CA LEU A 15 18.53 -6.53 1.24
C LEU A 15 18.47 -5.68 2.53
N GLU A 16 18.22 -4.38 2.40
CA GLU A 16 18.02 -3.48 3.56
C GLU A 16 16.80 -3.93 4.38
N LEU A 17 15.67 -4.19 3.72
CA LEU A 17 14.46 -4.69 4.37
C LEU A 17 14.67 -6.08 5.00
N GLU A 18 15.38 -6.99 4.32
CA GLU A 18 15.72 -8.30 4.88
C GLU A 18 16.57 -8.16 6.15
N ALA A 19 17.59 -7.29 6.14
CA ALA A 19 18.48 -7.07 7.27
C ALA A 19 17.74 -6.50 8.49
N GLU A 20 16.87 -5.50 8.29
CA GLU A 20 16.03 -4.93 9.35
C GLU A 20 15.09 -5.97 10.00
N SER A 21 14.81 -7.05 9.28
CA SER A 21 13.79 -8.05 9.63
C SER A 21 14.38 -9.37 10.12
N GLY A 22 15.68 -9.41 10.39
CA GLY A 22 16.39 -10.64 10.77
C GLY A 22 16.42 -11.68 9.65
N ASN A 23 16.52 -11.22 8.40
CA ASN A 23 16.52 -12.01 7.16
C ASN A 23 15.24 -12.83 6.91
N SER A 24 14.11 -12.42 7.50
CA SER A 24 12.83 -13.12 7.31
C SER A 24 11.69 -12.12 7.09
N PHE A 25 11.24 -12.01 5.84
CA PHE A 25 10.03 -11.25 5.50
C PHE A 25 8.77 -11.80 6.18
N ALA A 26 8.75 -13.10 6.51
CA ALA A 26 7.67 -13.69 7.28
C ALA A 26 7.53 -13.03 8.65
N ASN A 27 8.63 -12.60 9.26
CA ASN A 27 8.60 -11.88 10.54
C ASN A 27 7.94 -10.50 10.40
N ILE A 28 8.25 -9.77 9.32
CA ILE A 28 7.58 -8.48 9.03
C ILE A 28 6.08 -8.70 8.91
N TYR A 29 5.67 -9.70 8.12
CA TYR A 29 4.26 -9.99 7.91
C TYR A 29 3.55 -10.34 9.22
N VAL A 30 4.15 -11.19 10.05
CA VAL A 30 3.60 -11.57 11.37
C VAL A 30 3.47 -10.34 12.28
N GLN A 31 4.47 -9.45 12.32
CA GLN A 31 4.40 -8.22 13.12
C GLN A 31 3.34 -7.25 12.58
N ALA A 32 3.24 -7.07 11.27
CA ALA A 32 2.20 -6.25 10.65
C ALA A 32 0.80 -6.76 10.99
N LEU A 33 0.60 -8.08 10.93
CA LEU A 33 -0.67 -8.72 11.27
C LEU A 33 -1.00 -8.58 12.76
N LYS A 34 0.01 -8.66 13.63
CA LYS A 34 -0.15 -8.41 15.06
C LYS A 34 -0.59 -6.96 15.33
N VAL A 35 0.10 -5.99 14.75
CA VAL A 35 -0.26 -4.56 14.87
C VAL A 35 -1.67 -4.32 14.32
N GLN A 36 -2.00 -4.86 13.14
CA GLN A 36 -3.33 -4.76 12.56
C GLN A 36 -4.42 -5.25 13.51
N ASN A 37 -4.22 -6.41 14.15
CA ASN A 37 -5.17 -6.95 15.12
C ASN A 37 -5.27 -6.06 16.37
N GLU A 38 -4.14 -5.57 16.90
CA GLU A 38 -4.09 -4.69 18.08
C GLU A 38 -4.77 -3.34 17.87
N VAL A 39 -4.75 -2.81 16.64
CA VAL A 39 -5.39 -1.53 16.31
C VAL A 39 -6.71 -1.70 15.57
N SER A 40 -7.19 -2.94 15.39
CA SER A 40 -8.38 -3.24 14.57
C SER A 40 -9.64 -2.55 15.09
N ASP A 41 -9.73 -2.36 16.39
CA ASP A 41 -10.78 -1.63 17.12
C ASP A 41 -10.68 -0.10 16.96
N ARG A 42 -9.50 0.40 16.58
CA ARG A 42 -9.18 1.82 16.34
C ARG A 42 -9.20 2.19 14.87
N LEU A 43 -9.25 1.19 13.97
CA LEU A 43 -9.47 1.42 12.55
C LEU A 43 -10.87 2.02 12.39
N VAL A 44 -10.93 3.25 11.86
CA VAL A 44 -12.19 3.90 11.52
C VAL A 44 -12.88 3.02 10.48
N THR A 45 -13.89 2.27 10.92
CA THR A 45 -14.66 1.33 10.09
C THR A 45 -15.53 2.04 9.06
N ASP A 46 -15.70 3.36 9.18
CA ASP A 46 -16.49 4.18 8.28
C ASP A 46 -15.64 5.38 7.81
N PRO A 47 -14.85 5.25 6.72
CA PRO A 47 -14.21 6.41 6.11
C PRO A 47 -15.32 7.44 5.82
N PRO A 48 -15.15 8.73 6.16
CA PRO A 48 -16.17 9.72 5.86
C PRO A 48 -16.49 9.61 4.38
N ARG A 49 -17.76 9.32 4.05
CA ARG A 49 -18.24 9.28 2.67
C ARG A 49 -17.92 10.64 2.08
N LEU A 50 -16.81 10.74 1.33
CA LEU A 50 -16.59 11.86 0.45
C LEU A 50 -17.82 11.89 -0.42
N ARG A 51 -18.69 12.89 -0.20
CA ARG A 51 -19.88 13.06 -1.04
C ARG A 51 -19.34 13.11 -2.46
N GLN A 52 -19.67 12.11 -3.27
CA GLN A 52 -19.50 12.21 -4.70
C GLN A 52 -20.57 13.19 -5.18
N GLU A 53 -20.36 14.48 -4.92
CA GLU A 53 -21.02 15.56 -5.67
C GLU A 53 -20.28 15.65 -7.01
N HIS A 54 -20.42 14.61 -7.83
CA HIS A 54 -20.27 14.73 -9.28
C HIS A 54 -21.68 14.64 -9.85
N GLU A 55 -22.47 15.68 -9.55
CA GLU A 55 -23.49 16.13 -10.48
C GLU A 55 -22.74 16.59 -11.73
N THR A 56 -22.69 15.71 -12.73
CA THR A 56 -22.50 16.16 -14.10
C THR A 56 -23.55 15.46 -14.93
N SER A 57 -24.76 15.97 -14.81
CA SER A 57 -25.78 15.85 -15.83
C SER A 57 -25.22 16.50 -17.10
N VAL A 58 -24.51 15.72 -17.92
CA VAL A 58 -24.26 16.14 -19.30
C VAL A 58 -25.50 15.72 -20.08
N GLU A 59 -26.46 16.66 -20.18
CA GLU A 59 -27.43 16.61 -21.26
C GLU A 59 -26.63 16.74 -22.57
N PHE A 60 -26.52 15.63 -23.30
CA PHE A 60 -26.15 15.70 -24.71
C PHE A 60 -27.42 16.00 -25.49
N GLU A 61 -27.67 17.30 -25.66
CA GLU A 61 -28.49 17.82 -26.75
C GLU A 61 -27.56 18.24 -27.91
N GLU A 62 -28.10 18.13 -29.13
CA GLU A 62 -27.54 18.49 -30.45
C GLU A 62 -26.69 17.38 -31.14
N ALA A 63 -26.95 17.00 -32.40
CA ALA A 63 -27.75 17.59 -33.49
C ALA A 63 -28.25 16.52 -34.48
#